data_AF-A0A416TYV8-F1
#
_entry.id   AF-A0A416TYV8-F1
#
_cell.length_a   1.000
_cell.length_b   1.000
_cell.length_c   1.000
_cell.angle_alpha   90.00
_cell.angle_beta   90.00
_cell.angle_gamma   90.00
#
_symmetry.space_group_name_H-M   'P 1'
#
loop_
_entity.id
_entity.type
_entity.pdbx_description
1 polymer ?
#
loop_
_entity_poly.entity_id
_entity_poly.type
_entity_poly.pdbx_seq_one_letter_code
_entity_poly.pdbx_strand_id
1 'polypeptide(L)'
;MITKYVKIKPVITLADEKKAIDFIVDYMFEGGEYTPWNKEAALITAIAVYFIDGVEFEKDDVIYDCVMQDQNLHAHVNKFFYNVDKSDKKNDINFTYINTKNHVMESVQKIVDFKLQKMIHCTDEKHEMYTEIAEMANAVANIGRNVQIAAKPVLENPESIGMIMNILKKMNESKMLNAKAIRDVMVDTVMDVQKRMTGK
;
A
#
# COMPACT_ATOMS: atom_id res chain seq x y z
N MET A 1 29.00 -1.99 21.41
CA MET A 1 29.75 -2.08 20.13
C MET A 1 31.16 -2.66 20.34
N ILE A 2 31.54 -3.64 19.51
CA ILE A 2 32.88 -4.24 19.48
C ILE A 2 33.48 -4.05 18.07
N THR A 3 34.71 -3.54 17.98
CA THR A 3 35.45 -3.39 16.71
C THR A 3 36.65 -4.33 16.64
N LYS A 4 36.79 -5.05 15.54
CA LYS A 4 37.92 -5.97 15.24
C LYS A 4 38.26 -5.91 13.75
N TYR A 5 39.39 -5.30 13.40
CA TYR A 5 39.86 -5.16 12.02
C TYR A 5 38.83 -4.51 11.08
N VAL A 6 38.33 -3.32 11.49
CA VAL A 6 37.37 -2.52 10.72
C VAL A 6 37.89 -2.28 9.30
N LYS A 7 37.08 -2.65 8.31
CA LYS A 7 37.39 -2.45 6.89
C LYS A 7 36.11 -2.32 6.07
N ILE A 8 36.17 -1.58 4.97
CA ILE A 8 35.08 -1.63 3.98
C ILE A 8 35.12 -3.01 3.31
N LYS A 9 33.94 -3.59 3.05
CA LYS A 9 33.82 -4.84 2.30
C LYS A 9 34.58 -4.74 0.98
N PRO A 10 35.35 -5.77 0.59
CA PRO A 10 36.10 -5.75 -0.67
C PRO A 10 35.18 -5.68 -1.89
N VAL A 11 33.97 -6.25 -1.77
CA VAL A 11 32.89 -6.15 -2.74
C VAL A 11 31.60 -5.87 -1.97
N ILE A 12 30.95 -4.75 -2.26
CA ILE A 12 29.59 -4.46 -1.80
C ILE A 12 28.64 -5.10 -2.81
N THR A 13 27.83 -6.05 -2.37
CA THR A 13 26.93 -6.79 -3.27
C THR A 13 25.60 -6.08 -3.44
N LEU A 14 24.85 -6.43 -4.49
CA LEU A 14 23.46 -5.97 -4.65
C LEU A 14 22.57 -6.34 -3.46
N ALA A 15 22.87 -7.45 -2.76
CA ALA A 15 22.14 -7.84 -1.56
C ALA A 15 22.45 -6.91 -0.37
N ASP A 16 23.69 -6.44 -0.25
CA ASP A 16 24.07 -5.44 0.76
C ASP A 16 23.40 -4.09 0.46
N GLU A 17 23.42 -3.66 -0.81
CA GLU A 17 22.75 -2.43 -1.25
C GLU A 17 21.25 -2.50 -0.97
N LYS A 18 20.58 -3.60 -1.32
CA LYS A 18 19.15 -3.80 -1.03
C LYS A 18 18.85 -3.66 0.46
N LYS A 19 19.65 -4.30 1.33
CA LYS A 19 19.48 -4.20 2.79
C LYS A 19 19.66 -2.77 3.29
N ALA A 20 20.65 -2.04 2.75
CA ALA A 20 20.85 -0.64 3.09
C ALA A 20 19.68 0.24 2.62
N ILE A 21 19.17 0.02 1.40
CA ILE A 21 18.01 0.74 0.87
C ILE A 21 16.78 0.50 1.74
N ASP A 22 16.43 -0.77 1.99
CA ASP A 22 15.28 -1.15 2.80
C ASP A 22 15.37 -0.53 4.20
N PHE A 23 16.55 -0.63 4.84
CA PHE A 23 16.81 -0.05 6.15
C PHE A 23 16.62 1.47 6.20
N ILE A 24 17.18 2.20 5.22
CA ILE A 24 17.06 3.67 5.19
C ILE A 24 15.60 4.07 4.94
N VAL A 25 14.90 3.38 4.04
CA VAL A 25 13.49 3.64 3.77
C VAL A 25 12.67 3.41 5.04
N ASP A 26 12.88 2.30 5.75
CA ASP A 26 12.12 2.00 6.97
C ASP A 26 12.37 3.06 8.06
N TYR A 27 13.60 3.55 8.21
CA TYR A 27 13.92 4.66 9.13
C TYR A 27 13.26 6.00 8.76
N MET A 28 12.86 6.17 7.50
CA MET A 28 12.16 7.36 7.01
C MET A 28 10.63 7.23 7.13
N PHE A 29 10.12 6.10 7.64
CA PHE A 29 8.70 5.90 7.88
C PHE A 29 8.44 5.23 9.24
N GLU A 30 7.85 5.96 10.19
CA GLU A 30 7.51 5.45 11.52
C GLU A 30 6.00 5.45 11.73
N GLY A 31 5.42 4.30 12.11
CA GLY A 31 3.97 4.20 12.34
C GLY A 31 3.11 4.47 11.10
N GLY A 32 3.69 4.36 9.90
CA GLY A 32 3.02 4.70 8.64
C GLY A 32 3.18 6.17 8.22
N GLU A 33 3.79 7.01 9.05
CA GLU A 33 4.01 8.43 8.80
C GLU A 33 5.40 8.68 8.21
N TYR A 34 5.53 9.73 7.41
CA TYR A 34 6.81 10.12 6.82
C TYR A 34 7.67 10.94 7.80
N THR A 35 8.88 10.46 8.09
CA THR A 35 9.81 11.04 9.09
C THR A 35 11.18 11.37 8.48
N PRO A 36 11.31 12.48 7.73
CA PRO A 36 12.50 12.77 6.92
C PRO A 36 13.77 13.13 7.71
N TRP A 37 13.64 13.57 8.97
CA TRP A 37 14.75 14.11 9.76
C TRP A 37 15.83 13.06 10.09
N ASN A 38 15.49 11.77 10.03
CA ASN A 38 16.42 10.67 10.31
C ASN A 38 17.24 10.21 9.09
N LYS A 39 17.02 10.78 7.89
CA LYS A 39 17.61 10.31 6.63
C LYS A 39 19.14 10.17 6.68
N GLU A 40 19.83 11.16 7.25
CA GLU A 40 21.29 11.16 7.31
C GLU A 40 21.83 10.14 8.32
N ALA A 41 21.21 10.07 9.51
CA ALA A 41 21.56 9.09 10.53
C ALA A 41 21.33 7.65 10.04
N ALA A 42 20.23 7.42 9.30
CA ALA A 42 19.91 6.15 8.68
C ALA A 42 20.95 5.74 7.62
N LEU A 43 21.39 6.67 6.78
CA LEU A 43 22.45 6.41 5.80
C LEU A 43 23.77 6.02 6.47
N ILE A 44 24.20 6.79 7.48
CA ILE A 44 25.44 6.51 8.22
C ILE A 44 25.38 5.13 8.87
N THR A 45 24.24 4.82 9.51
CA THR A 45 23.98 3.52 10.12
C THR A 45 24.00 2.39 9.09
N ALA A 46 23.32 2.56 7.95
CA ALA A 46 23.27 1.56 6.91
C ALA A 46 24.66 1.24 6.32
N ILE A 47 25.50 2.26 6.11
CA ILE A 47 26.89 2.07 5.67
C ILE A 47 27.66 1.24 6.70
N ALA A 48 27.57 1.61 7.98
CA ALA A 48 28.29 0.93 9.05
C ALA A 48 27.86 -0.53 9.23
N VAL A 49 26.57 -0.83 9.06
CA VAL A 49 26.01 -2.17 9.24
C VAL A 49 26.21 -3.06 8.02
N TYR A 50 26.03 -2.52 6.81
CA TYR A 50 25.96 -3.34 5.60
C TYR A 50 27.20 -3.27 4.71
N PHE A 51 28.01 -2.21 4.78
CA PHE A 51 29.17 -2.03 3.89
C PHE A 51 30.52 -2.18 4.59
N ILE A 52 30.53 -2.27 5.92
CA ILE A 52 31.74 -2.37 6.72
C ILE A 52 31.77 -3.72 7.43
N ASP A 53 32.90 -4.41 7.34
CA ASP A 53 33.22 -5.62 8.10
C ASP A 53 34.04 -5.25 9.35
N GLY A 54 34.04 -6.15 10.33
CA GLY A 54 34.88 -6.00 11.53
C GLY A 54 34.26 -5.10 12.61
N VAL A 55 32.94 -4.92 12.58
CA VAL A 55 32.16 -4.22 13.60
C VAL A 55 30.98 -5.10 13.98
N GLU A 56 30.76 -5.26 15.28
CA GLU A 56 29.60 -5.92 15.85
C GLU A 56 28.87 -4.92 16.75
N PHE A 57 27.59 -4.68 16.44
CA PHE A 57 26.71 -3.81 17.22
C PHE A 57 25.87 -4.64 18.17
N GLU A 58 25.69 -4.14 19.39
CA GLU A 58 24.82 -4.73 20.40
C GLU A 58 23.37 -4.28 20.19
N LYS A 59 22.42 -5.02 20.77
CA LYS A 59 20.97 -4.77 20.56
C LYS A 59 20.53 -3.37 20.97
N ASP A 60 21.16 -2.81 22.00
CA ASP A 60 20.79 -1.52 22.58
C ASP A 60 21.73 -0.39 22.11
N ASP A 61 22.63 -0.67 21.16
CA ASP A 61 23.53 0.34 20.60
C ASP A 61 22.74 1.33 19.73
N VAL A 62 22.91 2.63 20.02
CA VAL A 62 22.57 3.68 19.05
C VAL A 62 23.72 3.73 18.03
N ILE A 63 23.55 3.03 16.90
CA ILE A 63 24.63 2.80 15.94
C ILE A 63 25.21 4.11 15.39
N TYR A 64 24.38 5.12 15.14
CA TYR A 64 24.84 6.44 14.72
C TYR A 64 25.85 7.04 15.73
N ASP A 65 25.53 7.02 17.02
CA ASP A 65 26.42 7.54 18.06
C ASP A 65 27.70 6.72 18.15
N CYS A 66 27.60 5.39 18.00
CA CYS A 66 28.76 4.51 17.97
C CYS A 66 29.71 4.85 16.81
N VAL A 67 29.17 5.12 15.62
CA VAL A 67 29.96 5.56 14.46
C VAL A 67 30.61 6.91 14.73
N MET A 68 29.89 7.87 15.31
CA MET A 68 30.43 9.21 15.56
C MET A 68 31.52 9.24 16.65
N GLN A 69 31.45 8.32 17.61
CA GLN A 69 32.39 8.25 18.73
C GLN A 69 33.65 7.43 18.40
N ASP A 70 33.55 6.40 17.56
CA ASP A 70 34.72 5.60 17.13
C ASP A 70 35.39 6.24 15.90
N GLN A 71 36.56 6.85 16.11
CA GLN A 71 37.30 7.55 15.05
C GLN A 71 37.66 6.65 13.87
N ASN A 72 37.94 5.36 14.10
CA ASN A 72 38.34 4.44 13.03
C ASN A 72 37.14 4.04 12.18
N LEU A 73 36.02 3.71 12.82
CA LEU A 73 34.76 3.42 12.13
C LEU A 73 34.25 4.66 11.38
N HIS A 74 34.23 5.82 12.03
CA HIS A 74 33.88 7.10 11.43
C HIS A 74 34.72 7.38 10.17
N ALA A 75 36.03 7.17 10.23
CA ALA A 75 36.92 7.38 9.09
C ALA A 75 36.61 6.44 7.92
N HIS A 76 36.15 5.22 8.17
CA HIS A 76 35.73 4.29 7.13
C HIS A 76 34.37 4.69 6.53
N VAL A 77 33.41 5.07 7.34
CA VAL A 77 32.11 5.58 6.88
C VAL A 77 32.29 6.84 6.03
N ASN A 78 33.17 7.76 6.42
CA ASN A 78 33.42 9.00 5.69
C ASN A 78 33.99 8.80 4.27
N LYS A 79 34.58 7.63 3.97
CA LYS A 79 35.03 7.33 2.59
C LYS A 79 33.87 7.27 1.59
N PHE A 80 32.63 7.11 2.05
CA PHE A 80 31.44 7.14 1.18
C PHE A 80 30.93 8.54 0.86
N PHE A 81 31.49 9.58 1.49
CA PHE A 81 31.06 10.97 1.33
C PHE A 81 32.10 11.76 0.53
N TYR A 82 31.62 12.73 -0.26
CA TYR A 82 32.50 13.64 -0.97
C TYR A 82 33.21 14.57 0.01
N ASN A 83 34.53 14.67 -0.10
CA ASN A 83 35.25 15.80 0.47
C ASN A 83 34.90 17.06 -0.32
N VAL A 84 34.45 18.08 0.41
CA VAL A 84 34.04 19.39 -0.16
C VAL A 84 35.22 20.08 -0.86
N ASP A 85 36.44 19.79 -0.42
CA ASP A 85 37.65 20.19 -1.12
C ASP A 85 37.84 19.37 -2.40
N LYS A 86 37.50 19.99 -3.54
CA LYS A 86 37.62 19.37 -4.88
C LYS A 86 39.06 19.07 -5.29
N SER A 87 40.06 19.64 -4.61
CA SER A 87 41.47 19.33 -4.84
C SER A 87 41.94 18.08 -4.11
N ASP A 88 41.10 17.51 -3.24
CA ASP A 88 41.41 16.30 -2.49
C ASP A 88 41.30 15.05 -3.38
N LYS A 89 42.47 14.48 -3.71
CA LYS A 89 42.61 13.22 -4.45
C LYS A 89 41.91 12.03 -3.78
N LYS A 90 41.51 12.14 -2.51
CA LYS A 90 40.72 11.10 -1.82
C LYS A 90 39.37 10.86 -2.47
N ASN A 91 38.77 11.86 -3.12
CA ASN A 91 37.51 11.66 -3.85
C ASN A 91 37.70 10.68 -5.02
N ASP A 92 38.81 10.78 -5.76
CA ASP A 92 39.13 9.86 -6.84
C ASP A 92 39.42 8.45 -6.31
N ILE A 93 40.16 8.35 -5.20
CA ILE A 93 40.46 7.07 -4.54
C ILE A 93 39.19 6.38 -4.05
N ASN A 94 38.25 7.15 -3.52
CA ASN A 94 37.01 6.65 -2.93
C ASN A 94 35.84 6.62 -3.92
N PHE A 95 36.08 6.91 -5.19
CA PHE A 95 35.03 7.11 -6.20
C PHE A 95 34.01 5.97 -6.23
N THR A 96 34.47 4.72 -6.16
CA THR A 96 33.60 3.54 -6.14
C THR A 96 32.65 3.54 -4.95
N TYR A 97 33.13 3.86 -3.74
CA TYR A 97 32.31 3.91 -2.53
C TYR A 97 31.27 5.03 -2.60
N ILE A 98 31.70 6.20 -3.06
CA ILE A 98 30.82 7.35 -3.27
C ILE A 98 29.72 7.01 -4.28
N ASN A 99 30.07 6.36 -5.39
CA ASN A 99 29.13 5.95 -6.42
C ASN A 99 28.11 4.93 -5.89
N THR A 100 28.55 3.93 -5.13
CA THR A 100 27.66 2.97 -4.45
C THR A 100 26.68 3.69 -3.51
N LYS A 101 27.17 4.61 -2.66
CA LYS A 101 26.30 5.38 -1.78
C LYS A 101 25.31 6.26 -2.55
N ASN A 102 25.72 6.86 -3.67
CA ASN A 102 24.82 7.66 -4.50
C ASN A 102 23.74 6.80 -5.17
N HIS A 103 24.09 5.62 -5.68
CA HIS A 103 23.14 4.66 -6.25
C HIS A 103 22.09 4.21 -5.22
N VAL A 104 22.54 3.87 -4.00
CA VAL A 104 21.67 3.53 -2.87
C VAL A 104 20.71 4.68 -2.56
N MET A 105 21.23 5.91 -2.43
CA MET A 105 20.40 7.07 -2.08
C MET A 105 19.43 7.50 -3.19
N GLU A 106 19.81 7.33 -4.46
CA GLU A 106 18.90 7.54 -5.60
C GLU A 106 17.74 6.53 -5.55
N SER A 107 18.05 5.27 -5.24
CA SER A 107 17.05 4.21 -5.10
C SER A 107 16.12 4.45 -3.92
N VAL A 108 16.67 4.83 -2.76
CA VAL A 108 15.89 5.27 -1.58
C VAL A 108 14.94 6.39 -1.96
N GLN A 109 15.42 7.43 -2.66
CA GLN A 109 14.58 8.57 -3.05
C GLN A 109 13.41 8.13 -3.94
N LYS A 110 13.65 7.28 -4.94
CA LYS A 110 12.58 6.74 -5.81
C LYS A 110 11.52 5.98 -5.01
N ILE A 111 11.92 5.17 -4.03
CA ILE A 111 10.98 4.41 -3.18
C ILE A 111 10.20 5.35 -2.26
N VAL A 112 10.88 6.30 -1.62
CA VAL A 112 10.24 7.30 -0.75
C VAL A 112 9.23 8.12 -1.56
N ASP A 113 9.60 8.60 -2.75
CA ASP A 113 8.71 9.37 -3.62
C ASP A 113 7.49 8.54 -4.00
N PHE A 114 7.66 7.27 -4.37
CA PHE A 114 6.56 6.37 -4.66
C PHE A 114 5.62 6.16 -3.46
N LYS A 115 6.17 5.93 -2.25
CA LYS A 115 5.37 5.81 -1.02
C LYS A 115 4.61 7.12 -0.71
N LEU A 116 5.26 8.27 -0.82
CA LEU A 116 4.63 9.57 -0.63
C LEU A 116 3.49 9.81 -1.63
N GLN A 117 3.69 9.46 -2.91
CA GLN A 117 2.64 9.54 -3.92
C GLN A 117 1.44 8.64 -3.56
N LYS A 118 1.68 7.41 -3.09
CA LYS A 118 0.60 6.52 -2.63
C LYS A 118 -0.22 7.14 -1.50
N MET A 119 0.45 7.73 -0.51
CA MET A 119 -0.19 8.41 0.63
C MET A 119 -0.98 9.65 0.18
N ILE A 120 -0.36 10.53 -0.62
CA ILE A 120 -1.00 11.75 -1.14
C ILE A 120 -2.24 11.42 -1.96
N HIS A 121 -2.18 10.35 -2.76
CA HIS A 121 -3.30 9.94 -3.59
C HIS A 121 -4.31 9.03 -2.87
N CYS A 122 -4.10 8.72 -1.59
CA CYS A 122 -4.89 7.80 -0.79
C CYS A 122 -5.17 6.49 -1.57
N THR A 123 -4.13 5.95 -2.18
CA THR A 123 -4.28 4.85 -3.16
C THR A 123 -4.75 3.58 -2.46
N ASP A 124 -4.26 3.33 -1.25
CA ASP A 124 -4.59 2.14 -0.47
C ASP A 124 -6.02 2.24 0.10
N GLU A 125 -6.40 3.39 0.64
CA GLU A 125 -7.75 3.66 1.16
C GLU A 125 -8.80 3.61 0.04
N LYS A 126 -8.47 4.13 -1.15
CA LYS A 126 -9.35 3.99 -2.33
C LYS A 126 -9.50 2.54 -2.75
N HIS A 127 -8.43 1.76 -2.71
CA HIS A 127 -8.48 0.34 -3.06
C HIS A 127 -9.36 -0.44 -2.08
N GLU A 128 -9.22 -0.18 -0.79
CA GLU A 128 -10.06 -0.75 0.27
C GLU A 128 -11.53 -0.36 0.06
N MET A 129 -11.82 0.94 -0.11
CA MET A 129 -13.17 1.43 -0.38
C MET A 129 -13.80 0.77 -1.62
N TYR A 130 -13.07 0.62 -2.72
CA TYR A 130 -13.60 -0.06 -3.91
C TYR A 130 -13.88 -1.55 -3.67
N THR A 131 -13.06 -2.20 -2.85
CA THR A 131 -13.27 -3.60 -2.47
C THR A 131 -14.54 -3.75 -1.65
N GLU A 132 -14.74 -2.89 -0.64
CA GLU A 132 -15.96 -2.88 0.18
C GLU A 132 -17.22 -2.59 -0.66
N ILE A 133 -17.14 -1.63 -1.60
CA ILE A 133 -18.24 -1.33 -2.53
C ILE A 133 -18.60 -2.55 -3.38
N ALA A 134 -17.59 -3.28 -3.88
CA ALA A 134 -17.82 -4.48 -4.68
C ALA A 134 -18.49 -5.59 -3.85
N GLU A 135 -18.07 -5.77 -2.58
CA GLU A 135 -18.69 -6.71 -1.66
C GLU A 135 -20.15 -6.35 -1.35
N MET A 136 -20.44 -5.07 -1.08
CA MET A 136 -21.81 -4.59 -0.90
C MET A 136 -22.68 -4.84 -2.14
N ALA A 137 -22.16 -4.56 -3.34
CA ALA A 137 -22.89 -4.81 -4.58
C ALA A 137 -23.22 -6.30 -4.77
N ASN A 138 -22.29 -7.19 -4.44
CA ASN A 138 -22.51 -8.63 -4.46
C ASN A 138 -23.56 -9.07 -3.43
N ALA A 139 -23.54 -8.51 -2.22
CA ALA A 139 -24.55 -8.80 -1.20
C ALA A 139 -25.96 -8.38 -1.66
N VAL A 140 -26.10 -7.19 -2.25
CA VAL A 140 -27.37 -6.70 -2.80
C VAL A 140 -27.85 -7.60 -3.94
N ALA A 141 -26.96 -8.01 -4.85
CA ALA A 141 -27.32 -8.94 -5.94
C ALA A 141 -27.81 -10.29 -5.41
N ASN A 142 -27.18 -10.81 -4.35
CA ASN A 142 -27.60 -12.06 -3.70
C ASN A 142 -28.95 -11.92 -2.99
N ILE A 143 -29.21 -10.80 -2.31
CA ILE A 143 -30.54 -10.50 -1.74
C ILE A 143 -31.58 -10.48 -2.87
N GLY A 144 -31.29 -9.80 -3.99
CA GLY A 144 -32.17 -9.76 -5.15
C GLY A 144 -32.51 -11.17 -5.68
N ARG A 145 -31.50 -12.03 -5.84
CA ARG A 145 -31.70 -13.44 -6.22
C ARG A 145 -32.55 -14.22 -5.23
N ASN A 146 -32.27 -14.07 -3.93
CA ASN A 146 -33.01 -14.77 -2.87
C ASN A 146 -34.48 -14.33 -2.83
N VAL A 147 -34.75 -13.04 -2.99
CA VAL A 147 -36.12 -12.50 -3.11
C VAL A 147 -36.82 -13.04 -4.34
N GLN A 148 -36.16 -13.10 -5.50
CA GLN A 148 -36.72 -13.70 -6.72
C GLN A 148 -37.10 -15.17 -6.51
N ILE A 149 -36.21 -15.96 -5.89
CA ILE A 149 -36.48 -17.37 -5.57
C ILE A 149 -37.66 -17.49 -4.62
N ALA A 150 -37.69 -16.69 -3.55
CA ALA A 150 -38.77 -16.70 -2.56
C ALA A 150 -40.12 -16.24 -3.14
N ALA A 151 -40.10 -15.30 -4.10
CA ALA A 151 -41.31 -14.80 -4.77
C ALA A 151 -41.85 -15.77 -5.83
N LYS A 152 -41.03 -16.68 -6.37
CA LYS A 152 -41.43 -17.58 -7.46
C LYS A 152 -42.71 -18.40 -7.18
N PRO A 153 -42.89 -19.06 -6.01
CA PRO A 153 -44.11 -19.81 -5.70
C PRO A 153 -45.35 -18.91 -5.54
N VAL A 154 -45.14 -17.66 -5.14
CA VAL A 154 -46.18 -16.63 -4.98
C VAL A 154 -46.59 -16.08 -6.36
N LEU A 155 -45.65 -15.89 -7.28
CA LEU A 155 -45.94 -15.44 -8.64
C LEU A 155 -46.57 -16.54 -9.52
N GLU A 156 -46.30 -17.81 -9.21
CA GLU A 156 -46.84 -18.97 -9.95
C GLU A 156 -48.20 -19.46 -9.42
N ASN A 157 -48.71 -18.89 -8.32
CA ASN A 157 -50.03 -19.20 -7.76
C ASN A 157 -51.06 -18.07 -8.03
N PRO A 158 -52.21 -18.34 -8.66
CA PRO A 158 -53.24 -17.35 -8.94
C PRO A 158 -53.80 -16.59 -7.72
N GLU A 159 -53.87 -17.22 -6.54
CA GLU A 159 -54.37 -16.57 -5.31
C GLU A 159 -53.39 -15.54 -4.73
N SER A 160 -52.11 -15.74 -5.00
CA SER A 160 -50.99 -14.96 -4.49
C SER A 160 -50.77 -13.63 -5.21
N ILE A 161 -51.33 -13.48 -6.43
CA ILE A 161 -51.34 -12.21 -7.21
C ILE A 161 -52.06 -11.10 -6.42
N GLY A 162 -53.18 -11.43 -5.77
CA GLY A 162 -53.94 -10.47 -4.94
C GLY A 162 -53.15 -9.97 -3.74
N MET A 163 -52.34 -10.84 -3.13
CA MET A 163 -51.49 -10.50 -2.00
C MET A 163 -50.33 -9.58 -2.43
N ILE A 164 -49.67 -9.88 -3.56
CA ILE A 164 -48.61 -9.03 -4.13
C ILE A 164 -49.15 -7.65 -4.51
N MET A 165 -50.34 -7.56 -5.13
CA MET A 165 -50.95 -6.27 -5.46
C MET A 165 -51.25 -5.42 -4.22
N ASN A 166 -51.67 -6.06 -3.11
CA ASN A 166 -51.86 -5.36 -1.85
C ASN A 166 -50.54 -4.86 -1.23
N ILE A 167 -49.45 -5.62 -1.33
CA ILE A 167 -48.12 -5.19 -0.86
C ILE A 167 -47.60 -4.02 -1.70
N LEU A 168 -47.66 -4.11 -3.03
CA LEU A 168 -47.25 -3.03 -3.94
C LEU A 168 -48.07 -1.75 -3.73
N LYS A 169 -49.38 -1.89 -3.48
CA LYS A 169 -50.26 -0.76 -3.16
C LYS A 169 -49.84 -0.06 -1.86
N LYS A 170 -49.56 -0.83 -0.79
CA LYS A 170 -49.07 -0.28 0.49
C LYS A 170 -47.69 0.37 0.36
N MET A 171 -46.80 -0.21 -0.45
CA MET A 171 -45.47 0.39 -0.72
C MET A 171 -45.58 1.71 -1.50
N ASN A 172 -46.50 1.81 -2.46
CA ASN A 172 -46.81 3.06 -3.16
C ASN A 172 -47.43 4.12 -2.22
N GLU A 173 -48.38 3.73 -1.38
CA GLU A 173 -49.02 4.60 -0.38
C GLU A 173 -48.02 5.15 0.65
N SER A 174 -47.03 4.34 1.03
CA SER A 174 -45.92 4.75 1.93
C SER A 174 -44.82 5.58 1.25
N LYS A 175 -44.93 5.88 -0.05
CA LYS A 175 -43.94 6.60 -0.88
C LYS A 175 -42.54 5.95 -0.92
N MET A 176 -42.44 4.66 -0.60
CA MET A 176 -41.16 3.91 -0.63
C MET A 176 -40.72 3.52 -2.04
N LEU A 177 -41.61 3.63 -3.04
CA LEU A 177 -41.34 3.37 -4.45
C LEU A 177 -41.54 4.64 -5.26
N ASN A 178 -40.66 4.90 -6.24
CA ASN A 178 -40.94 5.92 -7.25
C ASN A 178 -41.88 5.34 -8.31
N ALA A 179 -42.73 6.17 -8.91
CA ALA A 179 -43.74 5.74 -9.88
C ALA A 179 -43.16 5.06 -11.14
N LYS A 180 -41.87 5.25 -11.41
CA LYS A 180 -41.13 4.60 -12.51
C LYS A 180 -40.86 3.12 -12.19
N ALA A 181 -40.38 2.82 -10.99
CA ALA A 181 -40.11 1.45 -10.53
C ALA A 181 -41.38 0.59 -10.50
N ILE A 182 -42.52 1.18 -10.10
CA ILE A 182 -43.83 0.48 -10.14
C ILE A 182 -44.23 0.17 -11.57
N ARG A 183 -44.03 1.12 -12.48
CA ARG A 183 -44.42 0.98 -13.89
C ARG A 183 -43.58 -0.08 -14.58
N ASP A 184 -42.27 -0.12 -14.32
CA ASP A 184 -41.36 -1.10 -14.92
C ASP A 184 -41.72 -2.53 -14.45
N VAL A 185 -41.97 -2.72 -13.15
CA VAL A 185 -42.42 -4.02 -12.61
C VAL A 185 -43.81 -4.42 -13.14
N MET A 186 -44.75 -3.48 -13.24
CA MET A 186 -46.08 -3.75 -13.78
C MET A 186 -46.04 -4.12 -15.26
N VAL A 187 -45.27 -3.39 -16.07
CA VAL A 187 -45.18 -3.63 -17.52
C VAL A 187 -44.56 -4.99 -17.79
N ASP A 188 -43.47 -5.36 -17.10
CA ASP A 188 -42.86 -6.68 -17.27
C ASP A 188 -43.80 -7.80 -16.83
N THR A 189 -44.46 -7.65 -15.68
CA THR A 189 -45.41 -8.65 -15.16
C THR A 189 -46.63 -8.82 -16.09
N VAL A 190 -47.18 -7.71 -16.60
CA VAL A 190 -48.34 -7.73 -17.51
C VAL A 190 -47.95 -8.32 -18.87
N MET A 191 -46.78 -7.97 -19.42
CA MET A 191 -46.29 -8.54 -20.68
C MET A 191 -46.05 -10.06 -20.57
N ASP A 192 -45.48 -10.54 -19.46
CA ASP A 192 -45.26 -11.97 -19.23
C ASP A 192 -46.58 -12.75 -19.10
N VAL A 193 -47.56 -12.18 -18.40
CA VAL A 193 -48.91 -12.76 -18.31
C VAL A 193 -49.61 -12.75 -19.68
N GLN A 194 -49.47 -11.68 -20.45
CA GLN A 194 -50.08 -11.56 -21.78
C GLN A 194 -49.48 -12.53 -22.80
N LYS A 195 -48.16 -12.80 -22.74
CA LYS A 195 -47.52 -13.88 -23.53
C LYS A 195 -48.04 -15.26 -23.15
N ARG A 196 -48.14 -15.54 -21.85
CA ARG A 196 -48.65 -16.85 -21.35
C ARG A 196 -50.13 -17.08 -21.71
N MET A 197 -50.93 -16.03 -21.82
CA MET A 197 -52.35 -16.13 -22.21
C MET A 197 -52.60 -16.17 -23.72
N THR A 198 -51.71 -15.60 -24.55
CA THR A 198 -51.92 -15.51 -26.01
C THR A 198 -51.26 -16.63 -26.82
N GLY A 199 -50.48 -17.52 -26.18
CA GLY A 199 -49.95 -18.73 -26.82
C GLY A 199 -49.01 -18.46 -28.02
N LYS A 200 -48.35 -17.30 -28.03
CA LYS A 200 -47.25 -16.95 -28.93
C LYS A 200 -46.03 -16.54 -28.13
#